data_AF-A0AAX2MCZ0-F1
#
_entry.id   AF-A0AAX2MCZ0-F1
#
_cell.length_a   1.000
_cell.length_b   1.000
_cell.length_c   1.000
_cell.angle_alpha   90.00
_cell.angle_beta   90.00
_cell.angle_gamma   90.00
#
_symmetry.space_group_name_H-M   'P 1'
#
loop_
_entity.id
_entity.type
_entity.pdbx_description
1 polymer ?
#
loop_
_entity_poly.entity_id
_entity_poly.type
_entity_poly.pdbx_seq_one_letter_code
_entity_poly.pdbx_strand_id
1 'polypeptide(L)' 'MQALRIVLLSTAFNGLTQRAWLDLRESGHDPSVVLFTDADEVARKVRQAEPQLVICPFLKDRGRPSCGATVLSRW' A
#
# COMPACT_ATOMS: atom_id res chain seq x y z
N MET A 1 -6.71 4.54 -19.40
CA MET A 1 -7.10 3.84 -18.16
C MET A 1 -7.45 4.88 -17.11
N GLN A 2 -8.40 4.60 -16.21
CA GLN A 2 -8.69 5.52 -15.09
C GLN A 2 -7.62 5.36 -14.00
N ALA A 3 -7.20 6.46 -13.39
CA ALA A 3 -6.24 6.43 -12.29
C ALA A 3 -6.92 5.85 -11.03
N LEU A 4 -6.29 4.84 -10.41
CA LEU A 4 -6.75 4.26 -9.16
C LEU A 4 -6.11 4.96 -7.96
N ARG A 5 -6.87 5.06 -6.87
CA ARG A 5 -6.35 5.42 -5.54
C ARG A 5 -5.70 4.18 -4.92
N ILE A 6 -4.37 4.11 -4.96
CA ILE A 6 -3.61 2.94 -4.49
C ILE A 6 -2.82 3.31 -3.24
N VAL A 7 -2.81 2.42 -2.25
CA VAL A 7 -1.90 2.50 -1.09
C VAL A 7 -0.90 1.36 -1.15
N LEU A 8 0.38 1.71 -1.13
CA LEU A 8 1.50 0.80 -0.89
C LEU A 8 1.76 0.73 0.62
N LEU A 9 1.35 -0.36 1.26
CA LEU A 9 1.61 -0.61 2.67
C LEU A 9 2.89 -1.46 2.81
N SER A 10 3.94 -0.91 3.40
CA SER A 10 5.23 -1.59 3.48
C SER A 10 5.94 -1.33 4.80
N THR A 11 6.74 -2.27 5.30
CA THR A 11 7.59 -2.04 6.48
C THR A 11 8.71 -1.04 6.20
N ALA A 12 9.15 -0.91 4.95
CA ALA A 12 10.21 0.03 4.58
C ALA A 12 10.06 0.48 3.12
N PHE A 13 10.39 1.74 2.83
CA PHE A 13 10.47 2.25 1.46
C PHE A 13 11.78 1.84 0.78
N ASN A 14 12.04 0.52 0.76
CA ASN A 14 13.21 -0.11 0.17
C ASN A 14 13.12 -0.15 -1.38
N GLY A 15 14.16 -0.65 -2.03
CA GLY A 15 14.22 -0.72 -3.51
C GLY A 15 13.02 -1.45 -4.14
N LEU A 16 12.50 -2.50 -3.52
CA LEU A 16 11.29 -3.21 -3.99
C LEU A 16 10.04 -2.31 -3.94
N THR A 17 9.84 -1.63 -2.81
CA THR A 17 8.70 -0.72 -2.64
C THR A 17 8.81 0.51 -3.54
N GLN A 18 10.01 1.05 -3.72
CA GLN A 18 10.29 2.15 -4.65
C GLN A 18 10.02 1.74 -6.09
N ARG A 19 10.42 0.53 -6.49
CA ARG A 19 10.17 0.02 -7.84
C ARG A 19 8.67 -0.11 -8.12
N ALA A 20 7.92 -0.71 -7.20
CA ALA A 20 6.47 -0.81 -7.30
C ALA A 20 5.79 0.57 -7.37
N TRP A 21 6.27 1.54 -6.60
CA TRP A 21 5.78 2.91 -6.65
C TRP A 21 6.03 3.58 -8.01
N LEU A 22 7.22 3.42 -8.59
CA LEU A 22 7.55 3.93 -9.92
C LEU A 22 6.69 3.29 -11.01
N ASP A 23 6.59 1.95 -11.03
CA ASP A 23 5.83 1.21 -12.05
C ASP A 23 4.33 1.63 -12.05
N LEU A 24 3.75 1.88 -10.88
CA LEU A 24 2.38 2.39 -10.74
C LEU A 24 2.24 3.82 -11.26
N ARG A 25 3.22 4.69 -11.01
CA ARG A 25 3.22 6.07 -11.54
C ARG A 25 3.38 6.11 -13.04
N GLU A 26 4.27 5.29 -13.59
CA GLU A 26 4.45 5.12 -15.04
C GLU A 26 3.17 4.59 -15.70
N SER A 27 2.38 3.79 -14.98
CA SER A 27 1.06 3.31 -15.42
C SER A 27 -0.06 4.36 -15.32
N GLY A 28 0.23 5.58 -14.84
CA GLY A 28 -0.72 6.68 -14.70
C GLY A 28 -1.51 6.70 -13.39
N HIS A 29 -1.04 6.01 -12.35
CA HIS A 29 -1.62 6.07 -11.01
C HIS A 29 -0.85 7.04 -10.09
N ASP A 30 -1.47 7.44 -8.99
CA ASP A 30 -0.81 8.24 -7.94
C ASP A 30 -0.83 7.48 -6.59
N PRO A 31 0.08 6.51 -6.41
CA PRO A 31 0.10 5.68 -5.22
C PRO A 31 0.64 6.43 -3.99
N SER A 32 -0.10 6.35 -2.89
CA SER A 32 0.37 6.76 -1.56
C SER A 32 1.20 5.65 -0.92
N VAL A 33 2.24 6.00 -0.16
CA VAL A 33 3.05 5.04 0.61
C VAL A 33 2.73 5.19 2.09
N VAL A 34 2.36 4.08 2.74
CA VAL A 34 2.15 4.00 4.19
C VAL A 34 3.17 3.03 4.75
N LEU A 35 4.01 3.51 5.68
CA LEU A 35 4.95 2.64 6.37
C LEU A 35 4.27 1.95 7.55
N PHE A 36 4.51 0.65 7.68
CA PHE A 36 3.98 -0.14 8.79
C PHE A 36 4.72 0.20 10.08
N THR A 37 4.03 0.88 10.99
CA THR A 37 4.49 1.24 12.34
C THR A 37 3.75 0.40 13.38
N ASP A 38 2.45 0.66 13.53
CA ASP A 38 1.51 -0.12 14.33
C ASP A 38 0.21 -0.37 13.55
N ALA A 39 -0.50 -1.45 13.91
CA ALA A 39 -1.65 -1.91 13.15
C ALA A 39 -2.84 -0.93 13.17
N ASP A 40 -3.07 -0.24 14.28
CA ASP A 40 -4.24 0.66 14.45
C ASP A 40 -4.02 1.99 13.72
N GLU A 41 -2.82 2.55 13.82
CA GLU A 41 -2.42 3.75 13.09
C GLU A 41 -2.39 3.51 11.59
N VAL A 42 -1.84 2.38 11.15
CA VAL A 42 -1.87 1.97 9.74
C VAL A 42 -3.31 1.80 9.26
N ALA A 43 -4.15 1.09 10.00
CA ALA A 43 -5.55 0.91 9.63
C ALA A 43 -6.29 2.25 9.51
N ARG A 44 -6.01 3.20 10.42
CA ARG A 44 -6.55 4.57 10.34
C ARG A 44 -6.06 5.32 9.10
N LYS A 45 -4.75 5.31 8.81
CA LYS A 45 -4.16 5.97 7.63
C LYS A 45 -4.72 5.39 6.33
N VAL A 46 -4.82 4.06 6.24
CA VAL A 46 -5.38 3.36 5.08
C VAL A 46 -6.86 3.71 4.91
N ARG A 47 -7.67 3.73 5.99
CA ARG A 47 -9.09 4.15 5.89
C ARG A 47 -9.24 5.60 5.44
N GLN A 48 -8.41 6.51 5.97
CA GLN A 48 -8.42 7.94 5.60
C GLN A 48 -8.04 8.18 4.13
N ALA A 49 -7.19 7.32 3.56
CA ALA A 49 -6.79 7.42 2.16
C ALA A 49 -7.87 6.93 1.16
N GLU A 50 -8.94 6.29 1.65
CA GLU A 50 -10.01 5.68 0.83
C GLU A 50 -9.50 4.91 -0.41
N PRO A 51 -8.53 3.99 -0.26
CA PRO A 51 -7.92 3.32 -1.40
C PRO A 51 -8.92 2.38 -2.06
N GLN A 52 -8.84 2.33 -3.39
CA GLN A 52 -9.49 1.29 -4.19
C GLN A 52 -8.69 0.00 -4.15
N LEU A 53 -7.39 0.08 -3.87
CA LEU A 53 -6.48 -1.06 -3.80
C LEU A 53 -5.37 -0.83 -2.76
N VAL A 54 -5.09 -1.84 -1.95
CA VAL A 54 -3.93 -1.89 -1.06
C VAL A 54 -2.98 -2.98 -1.55
N ILE A 55 -1.73 -2.61 -1.79
CA ILE A 55 -0.65 -3.53 -2.19
C ILE A 55 0.37 -3.57 -1.06
N CYS A 56 0.80 -4.77 -0.69
CA CYS A 56 1.78 -4.98 0.37
C CYS A 56 3.09 -5.54 -0.20
N PRO A 57 3.96 -4.70 -0.82
CA PRO A 57 5.16 -5.20 -1.49
C PRO A 57 6.21 -5.74 -0.53
N PHE A 58 6.19 -5.34 0.74
CA PHE A 58 7.13 -5.84 1.75
C PHE A 58 6.58 -5.63 3.16
N LEU A 59 6.16 -6.70 3.84
CA LEU A 59 5.77 -6.66 5.25
C LEU A 59 6.61 -7.65 6.05
N LYS A 60 7.31 -7.17 7.09
CA LYS A 60 8.05 -8.04 8.02
C LYS A 60 7.13 -8.80 8.97
N ASP A 61 5.98 -8.22 9.30
CA ASP A 61 5.01 -8.81 10.20
C ASP A 61 3.70 -9.10 9.46
N ARG A 62 3.09 -10.25 9.72
CA ARG A 62 1.85 -10.70 9.04
C ARG A 62 0.60 -10.09 9.67
N GLY A 63 0.72 -8.91 10.27
CA GLY A 63 -0.42 -8.18 10.81
C GLY A 63 -1.43 -7.94 9.68
N ARG A 64 -2.51 -8.71 9.64
CA ARG A 64 -3.59 -8.53 8.66
C ARG A 64 -4.29 -7.21 9.03
N PRO A 65 -4.17 -6.14 8.23
CA PRO A 65 -4.89 -4.92 8.54
C PRO A 65 -6.40 -5.20 8.43
N SER A 66 -7.17 -4.83 9.45
CA SER A 66 -8.63 -4.96 9.49
C SER A 66 -9.31 -3.84 8.67
N CYS A 67 -8.78 -3.54 7.48
CA CYS A 67 -9.37 -2.61 6.53
C CYS A 67 -10.07 -3.39 5.42
N GLY A 68 -11.30 -3.03 5.07
CA GLY A 68 -12.12 -3.71 4.03
C GLY A 68 -11.61 -3.53 2.60
N ALA A 69 -10.33 -3.23 2.39
CA ALA A 69 -9.71 -3.13 1.07
C ALA A 69 -9.23 -4.52 0.60
N THR A 70 -9.32 -4.77 -0.70
CA THR A 70 -8.71 -5.95 -1.32
C THR A 70 -7.19 -5.85 -1.14
N VAL A 71 -6.63 -6.74 -0.32
CA VAL A 71 -5.18 -6.86 -0.13
C VAL A 71 -4.65 -7.80 -1.20
N LEU A 72 -3.90 -7.25 -2.17
CA LEU A 72 -3.13 -8.05 -3.12
C LEU A 72 -1.73 -8.25 -2.55
N SER A 73 -1.50 -9.41 -1.93
CA SER A 73 -0.17 -9.90 -1.59
C SER A 73 0.29 -10.86 -2.69
N ARG A 74 1.18 -10.39 -3.55
CA ARG A 74 1.98 -11.24 -4.42
C ARG A 74 3.42 -10.79 -4.19
N TRP A 75 4.33 -11.77 -4.10
CA TRP A 75 5.75 -11.69 -3.68
C TRP A 75 5.98 -11.88 -2.19
#